data_AF-A0A4R0P408-F1
#
_entry.id   AF-A0A4R0P408-F1
#
_cell.length_a   1.000
_cell.length_b   1.000
_cell.length_c   1.000
_cell.angle_alpha   90.00
_cell.angle_beta   90.00
_cell.angle_gamma   90.00
#
_symmetry.space_group_name_H-M   'P 1'
#
loop_
_entity.id
_entity.type
_entity.pdbx_description
1 polymer ?
#
loop_
_entity_poly.entity_id
_entity_poly.type
_entity_poly.pdbx_seq_one_letter_code
_entity_poly.pdbx_strand_id
1 'polypeptide(L)'
;MLERKTLDSLSEFRSPKRGYLSVNVKHLGFVNEILTSSISIGKEDTEFVYLRVTQDHLLISCSVDTDEFYLSRYAYFFLNKYLWFYHEKSFEDYYYPDFLDADNGTSKYLKIASDSKGLTIKLKDPFRNLFKPGVSLPLVPLENEARTNIFIEPQLSDSYR
;
A
#
# COMPACT_ATOMS: atom_id res chain seq x y z
N MET A 1 -6.29 2.63 -7.68
CA MET A 1 -4.89 2.91 -8.10
C MET A 1 -4.66 4.40 -8.08
N LEU A 2 -3.52 4.89 -7.59
CA LEU A 2 -3.18 6.32 -7.64
C LEU A 2 -2.27 6.59 -8.83
N GLU A 3 -2.62 7.57 -9.65
CA GLU A 3 -1.83 8.03 -10.80
C GLU A 3 -1.26 9.43 -10.55
N ARG A 4 -0.09 9.73 -11.11
CA ARG A 4 0.57 11.04 -10.95
C ARG A 4 -0.30 12.21 -11.40
N LYS A 5 -1.03 12.08 -12.52
CA LYS A 5 -1.95 13.14 -12.99
C LYS A 5 -3.05 13.46 -11.97
N THR A 6 -3.56 12.44 -11.28
CA THR A 6 -4.61 12.59 -10.27
C THR A 6 -4.04 13.29 -9.04
N LEU A 7 -2.86 12.88 -8.58
CA LEU A 7 -2.18 13.56 -7.48
C LEU A 7 -1.88 15.04 -7.81
N ASP A 8 -1.38 15.31 -9.01
CA ASP A 8 -1.05 16.67 -9.44
C ASP A 8 -2.31 17.53 -9.64
N SER A 9 -3.47 16.94 -9.99
CA SER A 9 -4.74 17.70 -10.07
C SER A 9 -5.31 18.11 -8.71
N LEU A 10 -4.93 17.42 -7.63
CA LEU A 10 -5.45 17.63 -6.27
C LEU A 10 -4.62 18.61 -5.43
N SER A 11 -3.55 19.17 -5.99
CA SER A 11 -2.63 20.02 -5.25
C SER A 11 -1.99 21.05 -6.18
N GLU A 12 -1.53 22.16 -5.62
CA GLU A 12 -0.70 23.14 -6.33
C GLU A 12 0.79 22.75 -6.31
N PHE A 13 1.20 21.84 -5.42
CA PHE A 13 2.58 21.40 -5.30
C PHE A 13 3.00 20.54 -6.48
N ARG A 14 4.26 20.65 -6.90
CA ARG A 14 4.81 19.86 -8.00
C ARG A 14 6.15 19.28 -7.62
N SER A 15 6.40 18.06 -8.10
CA SER A 15 7.73 17.46 -7.98
C SER A 15 8.76 18.38 -8.66
N PRO A 16 9.82 18.80 -7.97
CA PRO A 16 10.83 19.67 -8.57
C PRO A 16 11.52 18.94 -9.73
N LYS A 17 11.71 19.66 -10.84
CA LYS A 17 12.33 19.13 -12.08
C LYS A 17 13.82 18.76 -11.91
N ARG A 18 14.44 19.07 -10.76
CA ARG A 18 15.83 18.73 -10.40
C ARG A 18 15.88 18.16 -8.98
N GLY A 19 16.59 17.04 -8.81
CA GLY A 19 16.59 16.17 -7.62
C GLY A 19 17.25 16.71 -6.35
N TYR A 20 17.13 18.00 -6.05
CA TYR A 20 17.74 18.61 -4.85
C TYR A 20 16.83 18.61 -3.62
N LEU A 21 15.52 18.38 -3.79
CA LEU A 21 14.61 18.31 -2.65
C LEU A 21 14.66 16.90 -2.05
N SER A 22 15.43 16.75 -0.98
CA SER A 22 15.48 15.51 -0.20
C SER A 22 14.14 15.30 0.48
N VAL A 23 13.44 14.21 0.13
CA VAL A 23 12.22 13.79 0.82
C VAL A 23 12.50 12.47 1.53
N ASN A 24 12.58 12.49 2.84
CA ASN A 24 12.73 11.28 3.65
C ASN A 24 11.36 10.84 4.16
N VAL A 25 11.08 9.54 4.10
CA VAL A 25 9.83 8.94 4.58
C VAL A 25 10.21 7.71 5.37
N LYS A 26 9.66 7.58 6.57
CA LYS A 26 9.84 6.43 7.44
C LYS A 26 8.48 5.94 7.92
N HIS A 27 8.18 4.66 7.70
CA HIS A 27 7.00 4.02 8.26
C HIS A 27 7.21 3.78 9.76
N LEU A 28 6.23 4.18 10.56
CA LEU A 28 6.29 4.09 12.01
C LEU A 28 5.44 2.94 12.53
N GLY A 29 4.28 2.73 11.93
CA GLY A 29 3.38 1.66 12.34
C GLY A 29 2.15 1.55 11.45
N PHE A 30 1.43 0.44 11.65
CA PHE A 30 0.16 0.17 11.01
C PHE A 30 -0.79 -0.40 12.06
N VAL A 31 -1.75 0.41 12.46
CA VAL A 31 -2.66 0.16 13.59
C VAL A 31 -4.05 0.61 13.17
N ASN A 32 -5.08 -0.18 13.44
CA ASN A 32 -6.46 0.11 13.08
C ASN A 32 -6.61 0.54 11.60
N GLU A 33 -5.93 -0.18 10.71
CA GLU A 33 -5.93 0.04 9.25
C GLU A 33 -5.28 1.35 8.79
N ILE A 34 -4.63 2.08 9.71
CA ILE A 34 -3.98 3.34 9.43
C ILE A 34 -2.47 3.14 9.42
N LEU A 35 -1.85 3.39 8.27
CA LEU A 35 -0.42 3.55 8.14
C LEU A 35 -0.02 4.92 8.67
N THR A 36 0.80 4.94 9.71
CA THR A 36 1.43 6.16 10.20
C THR A 36 2.87 6.22 9.69
N SER A 37 3.20 7.33 9.04
CA SER A 37 4.52 7.61 8.50
C SER A 37 5.01 8.97 8.97
N SER A 38 6.31 9.08 9.22
CA SER A 38 6.97 10.38 9.31
C SER A 38 7.54 10.77 7.95
N ILE A 39 7.50 12.07 7.67
CA ILE A 39 8.08 12.68 6.47
C ILE A 39 8.88 13.91 6.85
N SER A 40 10.04 14.08 6.22
CA SER A 40 10.82 15.31 6.27
C SER A 40 11.23 15.75 4.87
N ILE A 41 11.18 17.07 4.64
CA ILE A 41 11.44 17.69 3.35
C ILE A 41 12.62 18.66 3.53
N GLY A 42 13.78 18.34 2.98
CA GLY A 42 14.98 19.18 3.08
C GLY A 42 15.42 19.41 4.53
N LYS A 43 15.25 20.65 5.02
CA LYS A 43 15.54 21.07 6.40
C LYS A 43 14.27 21.49 7.17
N GLU A 44 13.10 21.22 6.60
CA GLU A 44 11.80 21.48 7.24
C GLU A 44 11.58 20.50 8.41
N ASP A 45 10.64 20.85 9.30
CA ASP A 45 10.27 19.99 10.43
C ASP A 45 9.72 18.65 9.95
N THR A 46 9.85 17.64 10.82
CA THR A 46 9.32 16.30 10.54
C THR A 46 7.85 16.26 10.90
N GLU A 47 7.03 15.90 9.92
CA GLU A 47 5.59 15.81 10.05
C GLU A 47 5.10 14.36 9.91
N PHE A 48 3.86 14.11 10.32
CA PHE A 48 3.23 12.81 10.23
C PHE A 48 2.19 12.78 9.12
N VAL A 49 2.17 11.68 8.38
CA VAL A 49 1.17 11.37 7.36
C VAL A 49 0.47 10.09 7.74
N TYR A 50 -0.85 10.12 7.66
CA TYR A 50 -1.75 9.03 7.96
C TYR A 50 -2.41 8.57 6.67
N LEU A 51 -2.33 7.27 6.37
CA LEU A 51 -2.89 6.69 5.17
C LEU A 51 -3.77 5.51 5.52
N ARG A 52 -5.01 5.53 5.03
CA ARG A 52 -5.96 4.42 5.12
C ARG A 52 -6.44 4.07 3.72
N VAL A 53 -6.39 2.78 3.39
CA VAL A 53 -6.90 2.27 2.12
C VAL A 53 -8.24 1.63 2.38
N THR A 54 -9.24 2.04 1.62
CA THR A 54 -10.56 1.43 1.60
C THR A 54 -10.76 0.72 0.26
N GLN A 55 -11.92 0.10 0.05
CA GLN A 55 -12.21 -0.62 -1.18
C GLN A 55 -12.15 0.30 -2.42
N ASP A 56 -12.60 1.54 -2.27
CA ASP A 56 -12.82 2.49 -3.36
C ASP A 56 -12.02 3.80 -3.20
N HIS A 57 -11.63 4.16 -1.98
CA HIS A 57 -10.90 5.39 -1.69
C HIS A 57 -9.52 5.16 -1.06
N LEU A 58 -8.60 6.07 -1.39
CA LEU A 58 -7.36 6.29 -0.65
C LEU A 58 -7.57 7.51 0.26
N LEU A 59 -7.66 7.28 1.56
CA LEU A 59 -7.81 8.35 2.55
C LEU A 59 -6.42 8.74 3.04
N ILE A 60 -6.13 10.04 2.98
CA ILE A 60 -4.87 10.61 3.44
C ILE A 60 -5.12 11.82 4.34
N SER A 61 -4.36 11.89 5.43
CA SER A 61 -4.33 13.04 6.32
C SER A 61 -2.88 13.34 6.71
N CYS A 62 -2.64 14.52 7.26
CA CYS A 62 -1.34 14.97 7.73
C CYS A 62 -1.49 15.69 9.07
N SER A 63 -0.44 15.68 9.89
CA SER A 63 -0.38 16.46 11.13
C SER A 63 -0.48 17.97 10.90
N VAL A 64 -0.21 18.43 9.68
CA VAL A 64 -0.31 19.83 9.27
C VAL A 64 -1.16 19.98 8.02
N ASP A 65 -1.94 21.05 7.98
CA ASP A 65 -2.57 21.63 6.80
C ASP A 65 -3.14 20.63 5.77
N THR A 66 -3.90 19.62 6.20
CA THR A 66 -4.69 18.77 5.28
C THR A 66 -6.13 18.75 5.74
N ASP A 67 -7.05 19.06 4.81
CA ASP A 67 -8.49 18.96 5.01
C ASP A 67 -9.17 18.28 3.81
N GLU A 68 -10.49 18.35 3.73
CA GLU A 68 -11.29 17.74 2.67
C GLU A 68 -11.07 18.36 1.27
N PHE A 69 -10.53 19.57 1.19
CA PHE A 69 -10.31 20.31 -0.06
C PHE A 69 -8.83 20.64 -0.32
N TYR A 70 -7.96 20.43 0.66
CA TYR A 70 -6.56 20.81 0.58
C TYR A 70 -5.63 19.67 1.01
N LEU A 71 -4.69 19.34 0.13
CA LEU A 71 -3.64 18.37 0.38
C LEU A 71 -2.36 19.10 0.79
N SER A 72 -1.92 18.91 2.04
CA SER A 72 -0.69 19.51 2.54
C SER A 72 0.52 19.18 1.67
N ARG A 73 1.53 20.06 1.73
CA ARG A 73 2.83 19.85 1.06
C ARG A 73 3.43 18.50 1.44
N TYR A 74 3.38 18.16 2.72
CA TYR A 74 3.91 16.91 3.25
C TYR A 74 3.13 15.70 2.73
N ALA A 75 1.80 15.74 2.75
CA ALA A 75 0.97 14.67 2.19
C ALA A 75 1.22 14.49 0.68
N TYR A 76 1.33 15.58 -0.07
CA TYR A 76 1.67 15.54 -1.50
C TYR A 76 3.03 14.89 -1.75
N PHE A 77 4.09 15.33 -1.06
CA PHE A 77 5.43 14.78 -1.26
C PHE A 77 5.57 13.34 -0.77
N PHE A 78 4.81 12.96 0.26
CA PHE A 78 4.68 11.58 0.69
C PHE A 78 4.13 10.69 -0.43
N LEU A 79 2.99 11.05 -1.02
CA LEU A 79 2.40 10.28 -2.13
C LEU A 79 3.28 10.32 -3.39
N ASN A 80 3.87 11.47 -3.71
CA ASN A 80 4.76 11.63 -4.86
C ASN A 80 5.99 10.69 -4.75
N LYS A 81 6.49 10.43 -3.54
CA LYS A 81 7.60 9.50 -3.33
C LYS A 81 7.25 8.06 -3.75
N TYR A 82 6.03 7.61 -3.50
CA TYR A 82 5.55 6.31 -3.98
C TYR A 82 5.41 6.24 -5.50
N LEU A 83 5.22 7.39 -6.15
CA LEU A 83 5.09 7.53 -7.60
C LEU A 83 6.43 7.91 -8.28
N TRP A 84 7.55 7.84 -7.57
CA TRP A 84 8.83 8.33 -8.09
C TRP A 84 9.36 7.46 -9.24
N PHE A 85 9.39 6.14 -9.04
CA PHE A 85 9.87 5.18 -10.05
C PHE A 85 8.78 4.79 -11.05
N TYR A 86 7.52 4.81 -10.62
CA TYR A 86 6.37 4.40 -11.40
C TYR A 86 5.36 5.55 -11.40
N HIS A 87 4.80 5.90 -12.57
CA HIS A 87 3.81 6.97 -12.67
C HIS A 87 2.46 6.64 -12.01
N GLU A 88 2.31 5.42 -11.52
CA GLU A 88 1.17 4.89 -10.81
C GLU A 88 1.60 3.97 -9.66
N LYS A 89 0.76 3.87 -8.63
CA LYS A 89 0.98 2.96 -7.51
C LYS A 89 -0.35 2.39 -7.02
N SER A 90 -0.41 1.06 -6.89
CA SER A 90 -1.43 0.41 -6.07
C SER A 90 -1.01 0.42 -4.60
N PHE A 91 -1.95 0.79 -3.73
CA PHE A 91 -1.81 0.74 -2.27
C PHE A 91 -2.55 -0.46 -1.67
N GLU A 92 -2.98 -1.43 -2.50
CA GLU A 92 -3.71 -2.62 -2.08
C GLU A 92 -3.00 -3.41 -0.97
N ASP A 93 -1.67 -3.39 -0.93
CA ASP A 93 -0.88 -4.02 0.15
C ASP A 93 -1.22 -3.50 1.56
N TYR A 94 -1.83 -2.32 1.68
CA TYR A 94 -2.27 -1.73 2.94
C TYR A 94 -3.77 -1.90 3.21
N TYR A 95 -4.51 -2.55 2.32
CA TYR A 95 -5.94 -2.80 2.46
C TYR A 95 -6.20 -4.10 3.24
N TYR A 96 -6.63 -3.95 4.50
CA TYR A 96 -6.96 -5.05 5.42
C TYR A 96 -8.11 -4.66 6.36
N PRO A 97 -9.31 -4.34 5.82
CA PRO A 97 -10.45 -3.95 6.64
C PRO A 97 -10.86 -5.10 7.56
N ASP A 98 -11.26 -4.79 8.80
CA ASP A 98 -11.77 -5.75 9.81
C ASP A 98 -10.77 -6.84 10.24
N PHE A 99 -9.52 -6.81 9.75
CA PHE A 99 -8.47 -7.76 10.13
C PHE A 99 -7.75 -7.37 11.41
N LEU A 100 -7.97 -6.15 11.88
CA LEU A 100 -7.35 -5.55 13.06
C LEU A 100 -8.44 -5.31 14.11
N ASP A 101 -8.15 -5.68 15.34
CA ASP A 101 -9.00 -5.40 16.50
C ASP A 101 -9.04 -3.87 16.72
N ALA A 102 -10.24 -3.28 16.79
CA ALA A 102 -10.41 -1.83 16.88
C ALA A 102 -9.85 -1.23 18.18
N ASP A 103 -9.82 -2.01 19.27
CA ASP A 103 -9.45 -1.53 20.60
C ASP A 103 -7.94 -1.52 20.80
N ASN A 104 -7.24 -2.52 20.25
CA ASN A 104 -5.80 -2.70 20.48
C ASN A 104 -4.95 -2.76 19.19
N GLY A 105 -5.57 -2.73 18.02
CA GLY A 105 -4.92 -2.79 16.71
C GLY A 105 -4.14 -4.07 16.43
N THR A 106 -4.33 -5.12 17.23
CA THR A 106 -3.66 -6.39 17.02
C THR A 106 -4.40 -7.24 15.99
N SER A 107 -3.65 -8.03 15.23
CA SER A 107 -4.24 -9.01 14.31
C SER A 107 -3.84 -10.43 14.71
N LYS A 108 -4.85 -11.29 14.86
CA LYS A 108 -4.62 -12.75 14.90
C LYS A 108 -4.21 -13.29 13.53
N TYR A 109 -4.50 -12.56 12.45
CA TYR A 109 -4.35 -13.00 11.06
C TYR A 109 -3.09 -12.47 10.36
N LEU A 110 -2.64 -11.27 10.70
CA LEU A 110 -1.55 -10.58 10.00
C LEU A 110 -0.23 -10.60 10.77
N LYS A 111 0.86 -10.70 10.03
CA LYS A 111 2.22 -10.39 10.47
C LYS A 111 2.58 -9.02 9.90
N ILE A 112 2.71 -8.05 10.79
CA ILE A 112 3.10 -6.68 10.45
C ILE A 112 4.53 -6.48 10.97
N ALA A 113 5.41 -6.06 10.09
CA ALA A 113 6.78 -5.71 10.45
C ALA A 113 7.16 -4.39 9.77
N SER A 114 7.76 -3.49 10.53
CA SER A 114 8.39 -2.28 9.99
C SER A 114 9.90 -2.48 10.00
N ASP A 115 10.55 -2.17 8.88
CA ASP A 115 12.00 -2.14 8.79
C ASP A 115 12.47 -0.82 8.16
N SER A 116 13.78 -0.69 7.91
CA SER A 116 14.35 0.51 7.28
C SER A 116 13.98 0.67 5.80
N LYS A 117 13.41 -0.36 5.17
CA LYS A 117 13.06 -0.41 3.74
C LYS A 117 11.56 -0.23 3.50
N GLY A 118 10.72 -0.47 4.50
CA GLY A 118 9.28 -0.43 4.31
C GLY A 118 8.48 -0.94 5.50
N LEU A 119 7.17 -0.89 5.33
CA LEU A 119 6.25 -1.70 6.10
C LEU A 119 5.90 -2.96 5.30
N THR A 120 6.09 -4.13 5.90
CA THR A 120 5.65 -5.41 5.34
C THR A 120 4.43 -5.90 6.11
N ILE A 121 3.32 -6.08 5.40
CA ILE A 121 2.10 -6.71 5.92
C ILE A 121 1.87 -8.00 5.15
N LYS A 122 1.76 -9.12 5.85
CA LYS A 122 1.49 -10.44 5.25
C LYS A 122 0.52 -11.23 6.11
N LEU A 123 -0.24 -12.13 5.49
CA LEU A 123 -1.02 -13.13 6.22
C LEU A 123 -0.07 -14.08 6.96
N LYS A 124 -0.42 -14.47 8.19
CA LYS A 124 0.28 -15.56 8.89
C LYS A 124 0.03 -16.88 8.17
N ASP A 125 0.95 -17.81 8.32
CA ASP A 125 0.97 -19.08 7.57
C ASP A 125 -0.36 -19.85 7.56
N PRO A 126 -1.08 -20.01 8.68
CA PRO A 126 -2.38 -20.69 8.70
C PRO A 126 -3.47 -19.99 7.86
N PHE A 127 -3.29 -18.71 7.56
CA PHE A 127 -4.28 -17.86 6.91
C PHE A 127 -3.86 -17.43 5.51
N ARG A 128 -2.78 -17.99 4.93
CA ARG A 128 -2.26 -17.59 3.61
C ARG A 128 -3.28 -17.70 2.47
N ASN A 129 -4.31 -18.53 2.62
CA ASN A 129 -5.37 -18.74 1.62
C ASN A 129 -6.63 -17.90 1.89
N LEU A 130 -6.63 -17.02 2.90
CA LEU A 130 -7.73 -16.10 3.14
C LEU A 130 -7.63 -14.91 2.17
N PHE A 131 -8.74 -14.59 1.53
CA PHE A 131 -8.88 -13.41 0.70
C PHE A 131 -9.08 -12.17 1.57
N LYS A 132 -8.59 -11.01 1.09
CA LYS A 132 -8.88 -9.71 1.71
C LYS A 132 -10.38 -9.41 1.56
N PRO A 133 -11.06 -8.85 2.57
CA PRO A 133 -12.48 -8.55 2.47
C PRO A 133 -12.76 -7.54 1.37
N GLY A 134 -13.90 -7.65 0.68
CA GLY A 134 -14.25 -6.75 -0.43
C GLY A 134 -13.49 -7.02 -1.74
N VAL A 135 -12.55 -7.99 -1.76
CA VAL A 135 -11.97 -8.50 -3.02
C VAL A 135 -12.87 -9.60 -3.56
N SER A 136 -13.32 -9.44 -4.81
CA SER A 136 -14.10 -10.47 -5.49
C SER A 136 -13.30 -11.77 -5.58
N LEU A 137 -13.93 -12.89 -5.17
CA LEU A 137 -13.35 -14.21 -5.39
C LEU A 137 -13.19 -14.44 -6.90
N PRO A 138 -12.13 -15.12 -7.34
CA PRO A 138 -12.03 -15.55 -8.73
C PRO A 138 -13.27 -16.39 -9.06
N LEU A 139 -13.88 -16.12 -10.22
CA LEU A 139 -14.97 -16.94 -10.72
C LEU A 139 -14.43 -18.37 -10.88
N VAL A 140 -14.98 -19.31 -10.10
CA VAL A 140 -14.71 -20.73 -10.32
C VAL A 140 -15.45 -21.10 -11.60
N PRO A 141 -14.76 -21.54 -12.67
CA PRO A 141 -15.45 -22.03 -13.85
C PRO A 141 -16.34 -23.20 -13.42
N LEU A 142 -17.64 -23.12 -13.70
CA LEU A 142 -18.55 -24.24 -13.52
C LEU A 142 -18.01 -25.44 -14.32
N GLU A 143 -18.07 -26.64 -13.73
CA GLU A 143 -17.35 -27.90 -14.04
C GLU A 143 -17.24 -28.39 -15.50
N ASN A 144 -17.76 -27.67 -16.50
CA ASN A 144 -17.65 -28.04 -17.91
C ASN A 144 -16.45 -27.45 -18.66
N GLU A 145 -15.66 -26.55 -18.06
CA GLU A 145 -14.41 -26.03 -18.66
C GLU A 145 -13.12 -26.55 -18.00
N ALA A 146 -13.21 -27.18 -16.82
CA ALA A 146 -12.06 -27.59 -16.02
C ALA A 146 -11.36 -28.88 -16.50
N ARG A 147 -11.93 -29.60 -17.48
CA ARG A 147 -11.34 -30.88 -17.94
C ARG A 147 -10.15 -30.73 -18.90
N THR A 148 -9.83 -29.53 -19.36
CA THR A 148 -8.82 -29.37 -20.43
C THR A 148 -7.42 -28.98 -19.94
N ASN A 149 -7.26 -28.42 -18.73
CA ASN A 149 -5.98 -27.80 -18.34
C ASN A 149 -5.37 -28.29 -17.01
N ILE A 150 -5.86 -29.36 -16.40
CA ILE A 150 -5.18 -30.00 -15.26
C ILE A 150 -4.36 -31.20 -15.74
N PHE A 151 -3.37 -30.92 -16.59
CA PHE A 151 -2.15 -31.72 -16.71
C PHE A 151 -0.99 -30.73 -16.75
N ILE A 152 -0.63 -30.22 -15.57
CA ILE A 152 0.74 -29.74 -15.36
C ILE A 152 1.57 -31.02 -15.27
N GLU A 153 2.19 -31.42 -16.38
CA GLU A 153 3.24 -32.43 -16.32
C GLU A 153 4.34 -31.92 -15.37
N PRO A 154 4.76 -32.72 -14.38
CA PRO A 154 5.95 -32.39 -13.61
C PRO A 154 7.15 -32.45 -14.56
N GLN A 155 7.80 -31.32 -14.77
CA GLN A 155 9.11 -31.26 -15.40
C GLN A 155 10.11 -31.95 -14.47
N LEU A 156 10.26 -33.26 -14.62
CA LEU A 156 11.42 -34.01 -14.13
C LEU A 156 12.59 -33.65 -15.03
N SER A 157 13.36 -32.65 -14.59
CA SER A 157 14.72 -32.45 -15.09
C SER A 157 15.60 -33.55 -14.51
N ASP A 158 15.83 -34.60 -15.28
CA ASP A 158 16.97 -35.48 -15.07
C ASP A 158 17.99 -35.31 -16.20
N SER A 159 19.23 -35.40 -15.76
CA SER A 159 20.47 -34.98 -16.37
C SER A 159 21.06 -36.05 -17.31
N TYR A 160 22.11 -35.64 -18.04
CA TYR A 160 23.14 -36.44 -18.74
C TYR A 160 22.86 -36.91 -20.18
N ARG A 161 23.54 -36.25 -21.13
CA ARG A 161 24.62 -36.86 -21.92
C ARG A 161 25.60 -35.80 -22.41
#